data_AF-A0A7X8EPE2-F1
#
_entry.id   AF-A0A7X8EPE2-F1
#
_cell.length_a   1.000
_cell.length_b   1.000
_cell.length_c   1.000
_cell.angle_alpha   90.00
_cell.angle_beta   90.00
_cell.angle_gamma   90.00
#
_symmetry.space_group_name_H-M   'P 1'
#
loop_
_entity.id
_entity.type
_entity.pdbx_description
1 polymer ?
#
loop_
_entity_poly.entity_id
_entity_poly.type
_entity_poly.pdbx_seq_one_letter_code
_entity_poly.pdbx_strand_id
1 'polypeptide(L)'
;MSRAFIRESEEQAVYLEWQKLLKDREELLRILEKKKNYLLEDPDAAKIPAEKRREMIARFEAEAEEVQKLIDEMLAGAGTP
;
A
#
# COMPACT_ATOMS: atom_id res chain seq x y z
N MET A 1 -18.44 -34.32 -1.52
CA MET A 1 -18.33 -32.84 -1.47
C MET A 1 -19.27 -32.27 -2.52
N SER A 2 -20.24 -31.44 -2.15
CA SER A 2 -21.18 -30.84 -3.12
C SER A 2 -20.46 -29.75 -3.93
N ARG A 3 -20.85 -29.54 -5.19
CA ARG A 3 -20.29 -28.47 -6.04
C ARG A 3 -20.49 -27.08 -5.45
N ALA A 4 -21.56 -26.87 -4.69
CA ALA A 4 -21.84 -25.64 -3.96
C ALA A 4 -20.79 -25.35 -2.87
N PHE A 5 -20.39 -26.38 -2.10
CA PHE A 5 -19.36 -26.24 -1.05
C PHE A 5 -17.99 -25.90 -1.63
N ILE A 6 -17.63 -26.44 -2.80
CA ILE A 6 -16.36 -26.14 -3.47
C ILE A 6 -16.35 -24.67 -3.93
N ARG A 7 -17.45 -24.20 -4.52
CA ARG A 7 -17.59 -22.81 -4.99
C ARG A 7 -17.50 -21.79 -3.85
N GLU A 8 -18.21 -22.02 -2.74
CA GLU A 8 -18.13 -21.15 -1.56
C GLU A 8 -16.71 -21.10 -0.97
N SER A 9 -16.01 -22.24 -0.95
CA SER A 9 -14.62 -22.32 -0.49
C SER A 9 -13.65 -21.56 -1.40
N GLU A 10 -13.87 -21.57 -2.72
CA GLU A 10 -13.05 -20.84 -3.69
C GLU A 10 -13.29 -19.32 -3.60
N GLU A 11 -14.55 -18.89 -3.49
CA GLU A 11 -14.92 -17.48 -3.31
C GLU A 11 -14.36 -16.93 -1.99
N GLN A 12 -14.38 -17.71 -0.91
CA GLN A 12 -13.78 -17.34 0.37
C GLN A 12 -12.25 -17.21 0.30
N ALA A 13 -11.58 -18.09 -0.43
CA ALA A 13 -10.12 -18.02 -0.61
C ALA A 13 -9.71 -16.75 -1.37
N VAL A 14 -10.41 -16.43 -2.47
CA VAL A 14 -10.18 -15.20 -3.25
C VAL A 14 -10.38 -13.96 -2.41
N TYR A 15 -11.42 -13.92 -1.58
CA TYR A 15 -11.68 -12.80 -0.68
C TYR A 15 -10.57 -12.61 0.37
N LEU A 16 -10.07 -13.69 0.97
CA LEU A 16 -8.97 -13.63 1.94
C LEU A 16 -7.66 -13.16 1.30
N GLU A 17 -7.38 -13.60 0.07
CA GLU A 17 -6.22 -13.12 -0.69
C GLU A 17 -6.34 -11.63 -1.01
N TRP A 18 -7.53 -11.17 -1.42
CA TRP A 18 -7.79 -9.75 -1.63
C TRP A 18 -7.58 -8.93 -0.35
N GLN A 19 -8.10 -9.38 0.79
CA GLN A 19 -7.93 -8.69 2.08
C GLN A 19 -6.45 -8.60 2.49
N LYS A 20 -5.69 -9.68 2.29
CA LYS A 20 -4.25 -9.70 2.58
C LYS A 20 -3.51 -8.69 1.71
N LEU A 21 -3.78 -8.69 0.40
CA LEU A 21 -3.15 -7.77 -0.54
C LEU A 21 -3.47 -6.31 -0.23
N LEU A 22 -4.71 -6.02 0.15
CA LEU A 22 -5.12 -4.67 0.55
C LEU A 22 -4.32 -4.21 1.77
N LYS A 23 -4.26 -5.04 2.81
CA LYS A 23 -3.51 -4.75 4.03
C LYS A 23 -2.01 -4.55 3.78
N ASP A 24 -1.41 -5.37 2.91
CA ASP A 24 0.00 -5.24 2.56
C ASP A 24 0.28 -3.91 1.83
N ARG A 25 -0.66 -3.43 0.99
CA ARG A 25 -0.57 -2.12 0.33
C ARG A 25 -0.76 -0.95 1.30
N GLU A 26 -1.73 -1.03 2.21
CA GLU A 26 -1.92 -0.02 3.26
C GLU A 26 -0.68 0.11 4.16
N GLU A 27 -0.06 -1.02 4.52
CA GLU A 27 1.17 -1.02 5.30
C GLU A 27 2.35 -0.42 4.53
N LEU A 28 2.45 -0.71 3.23
CA LEU A 28 3.47 -0.08 2.37
C LEU A 28 3.28 1.45 2.32
N LEU A 29 2.06 1.92 2.12
CA LEU A 29 1.75 3.35 2.12
C LEU A 29 2.19 4.02 3.44
N ARG A 30 1.83 3.42 4.57
CA ARG A 30 2.23 3.87 5.91
C ARG A 30 3.75 3.93 6.08
N ILE A 31 4.47 2.95 5.54
CA ILE A 31 5.94 2.93 5.59
C ILE A 31 6.53 4.07 4.75
N LEU A 32 5.99 4.34 3.57
CA LEU A 32 6.45 5.42 2.69
C LEU A 32 6.23 6.79 3.34
N GLU A 33 5.07 7.02 3.93
CA GLU A 33 4.78 8.23 4.71
C GLU A 33 5.75 8.38 5.89
N LYS A 34 6.01 7.29 6.64
CA LYS A 34 6.97 7.31 7.75
C LYS A 34 8.38 7.67 7.27
N LYS A 35 8.82 7.13 6.12
CA LYS A 35 10.13 7.46 5.53
C LYS A 35 10.20 8.92 5.09
N LYS A 36 9.13 9.46 4.51
CA LYS A 36 9.03 10.88 4.17
C LYS A 36 9.11 11.76 5.41
N ASN A 37 8.35 11.44 6.46
CA ASN A 37 8.34 12.21 7.71
C ASN A 37 9.71 12.19 8.40
N TYR A 38 10.40 11.04 8.40
CA TYR A 38 11.79 10.97 8.85
C TYR A 38 12.68 11.99 8.13
N LEU A 39 12.58 12.10 6.79
CA LEU A 39 13.40 13.04 6.02
C LEU A 39 13.05 14.52 6.26
N LEU A 40 11.85 14.81 6.76
CA LEU A 40 11.36 16.17 6.99
C LEU A 40 11.58 16.64 8.43
N GLU A 41 11.35 15.76 9.40
CA GLU A 41 11.19 16.13 10.82
C GLU A 41 12.32 15.59 11.70
N ASP A 42 12.99 14.51 11.29
CA ASP A 42 14.00 13.87 12.14
C ASP A 42 15.34 14.63 12.09
N PRO A 43 15.90 15.04 13.26
CA PRO A 43 17.21 15.69 13.31
C PRO A 43 18.35 14.86 12.70
N ASP A 44 18.28 13.53 12.75
CA ASP A 44 19.29 12.66 12.13
C ASP A 44 19.25 12.73 10.61
N ALA A 45 18.11 13.04 9.99
CA ALA A 45 18.03 13.26 8.56
C ALA A 45 18.81 14.51 8.12
N ALA A 46 19.11 15.45 9.03
CA ALA A 46 19.96 16.60 8.73
C ALA A 46 21.37 16.18 8.26
N LYS A 47 21.84 14.98 8.63
CA LYS A 47 23.11 14.39 8.19
C LYS A 47 23.13 14.02 6.70
N ILE A 48 21.96 13.88 6.06
CA ILE A 48 21.81 13.59 4.63
C ILE A 48 21.88 14.91 3.86
N PRO A 49 22.61 15.01 2.72
CA PRO A 49 22.63 16.22 1.90
C PRO A 49 21.22 16.67 1.48
N ALA A 50 20.96 17.98 1.50
CA ALA A 50 19.62 18.53 1.26
C ALA A 50 19.04 18.21 -0.13
N GLU A 51 19.90 18.12 -1.15
CA GLU A 51 19.52 17.68 -2.49
C GLU A 51 19.05 16.22 -2.49
N LYS A 52 19.86 15.33 -1.89
CA LYS A 52 19.52 13.92 -1.74
C LYS A 52 18.25 13.70 -0.92
N ARG A 53 18.00 14.49 0.13
CA ARG A 53 16.72 14.44 0.87
C ARG A 53 15.53 14.77 -0.03
N ARG A 54 15.64 15.81 -0.85
CA ARG A 54 14.58 16.23 -1.79
C ARG A 54 14.29 15.14 -2.81
N GLU A 55 15.32 14.53 -3.39
CA GLU A 55 15.17 13.40 -4.32
C GLU A 55 14.47 12.20 -3.65
N MET A 56 14.89 11.86 -2.42
CA MET A 56 14.27 10.75 -1.69
C MET A 56 12.82 11.04 -1.33
N ILE A 57 12.49 12.27 -0.91
CA ILE A 57 11.11 12.70 -0.63
C ILE A 57 10.27 12.57 -1.90
N ALA A 58 10.72 13.14 -3.03
CA ALA A 58 9.99 13.07 -4.29
C ALA A 58 9.74 11.62 -4.75
N ARG A 59 10.73 10.74 -4.56
CA ARG A 59 10.56 9.31 -4.85
C ARG A 59 9.52 8.65 -3.94
N PHE A 60 9.57 8.90 -2.63
CA PHE A 60 8.59 8.33 -1.70
C PHE A 60 7.19 8.87 -1.93
N GLU A 61 7.05 10.14 -2.33
CA GLU A 61 5.77 10.72 -2.71
C GLU A 61 5.20 10.07 -3.97
N ALA A 62 6.01 9.89 -5.01
CA ALA A 62 5.57 9.21 -6.24
C ALA A 62 5.16 7.76 -5.97
N GLU A 63 5.96 7.02 -5.19
CA GLU A 63 5.66 5.63 -4.82
C GLU A 63 4.37 5.55 -3.97
N ALA A 64 4.17 6.50 -3.04
CA ALA A 64 2.96 6.56 -2.22
C ALA A 64 1.72 6.85 -3.08
N GLU A 65 1.83 7.74 -4.07
CA GLU A 65 0.74 8.04 -5.01
C GLU A 65 0.36 6.80 -5.84
N GLU A 66 1.34 6.03 -6.32
CA GLU A 66 1.10 4.78 -7.03
C GLU A 66 0.41 3.73 -6.14
N VAL A 67 0.88 3.56 -4.90
CA VAL A 67 0.27 2.63 -3.95
C VAL A 67 -1.16 3.05 -3.61
N GLN A 68 -1.42 4.35 -3.41
CA GLN A 68 -2.76 4.85 -3.17
C GLN A 68 -3.70 4.55 -4.34
N LYS A 69 -3.26 4.76 -5.58
CA LYS A 69 -4.05 4.41 -6.78
C LYS A 69 -4.42 2.92 -6.80
N LEU A 70 -3.48 2.03 -6.46
CA LEU A 70 -3.74 0.59 -6.40
C LEU A 70 -4.76 0.23 -5.30
N ILE A 71 -4.71 0.91 -4.15
CA ILE A 71 -5.70 0.73 -3.08
C ILE A 71 -7.07 1.21 -3.57
N ASP A 72 -7.15 2.37 -4.19
CA ASP A 72 -8.39 2.93 -4.71
C ASP A 72 -9.01 2.02 -5.78
N GLU A 73 -8.20 1.48 -6.69
CA GLU A 73 -8.62 0.51 -7.71
C GLU A 73 -9.16 -0.79 -7.08
N MET A 74 -8.49 -1.32 -6.05
CA MET A 74 -8.98 -2.49 -5.32
C MET A 74 -10.32 -2.25 -4.63
N LEU A 75 -10.47 -1.09 -3.99
CA LEU A 75 -11.69 -0.73 -3.27
C LEU A 75 -12.85 -0.42 -4.24
N ALA A 76 -12.57 0.20 -5.38
CA ALA A 76 -13.54 0.41 -6.45
C ALA A 76 -14.01 -0.93 -7.07
N GLY A 77 -13.09 -1.88 -7.27
CA GLY A 77 -13.40 -3.21 -7.77
C GLY A 77 -14.15 -4.12 -6.79
N ALA A 78 -14.09 -3.83 -5.48
CA ALA A 78 -14.84 -4.56 -4.45
C ALA A 78 -16.35 -4.21 -4.42
N GLY A 79 -16.78 -3.18 -5.16
CA GLY A 79 -18.14 -2.64 -5.15
C GLY A 79 -19.09 -3.13 -6.26
N THR A 80 -18.64 -3.97 -7.20
CA THR A 80 -19.52 -4.55 -8.24
C THR A 80 -19.79 -6.03 -7.95
N PRO A 81 -20.99 -6.36 -7.41
CA PRO A 81 -21.51 -7.72 -7.45
C PRO A 81 -21.85 -8.17 -8.89
#